data_AF-A0A370QQA7-F1
#
_entry.id   AF-A0A370QQA7-F1
#
_cell.length_a   1.000
_cell.length_b   1.000
_cell.length_c   1.000
_cell.angle_alpha   90.00
_cell.angle_beta   90.00
_cell.angle_gamma   90.00
#
_symmetry.space_group_name_H-M   'P 1'
#
loop_
_entity.id
_entity.type
_entity.pdbx_description
1 polymer ?
#
loop_
_entity_poly.entity_id
_entity_poly.type
_entity_poly.pdbx_seq_one_letter_code
_entity_poly.pdbx_strand_id
1 'polypeptide(L)'
;MNNKRLMIFSIALFIITFCLYVSQYFYKEWKESDFSCRAPFNISPNDQYYIGSIQLVSANGKGAATMLGVYRDKLGNKKLVRIYNELAIKKNGNLYFFQFLKSSIEPQEVLDDPDFTQMLMPYILKGEKRQAIYHIYTQPSGNKFIGIGKIPIVICQRTD
;
A
#
# COMPACT_ATOMS: atom_id res chain seq x y z
N MET A 1 41.35 8.04 -40.03
CA MET A 1 39.96 7.57 -39.81
C MET A 1 39.02 8.63 -40.36
N ASN A 2 38.14 8.30 -41.30
CA ASN A 2 37.41 9.32 -42.09
C ASN A 2 36.35 10.03 -41.21
N ASN A 3 36.30 11.38 -41.19
CA ASN A 3 35.43 12.17 -40.30
C ASN A 3 33.94 11.73 -40.35
N LYS A 4 33.47 11.28 -41.52
CA LYS A 4 32.11 10.74 -41.70
C LYS A 4 31.86 9.46 -40.90
N ARG A 5 32.85 8.56 -40.81
CA ARG A 5 32.73 7.31 -40.02
C ARG A 5 32.71 7.61 -38.52
N LEU A 6 33.49 8.60 -38.10
CA LEU A 6 33.53 9.06 -36.72
C LEU A 6 32.20 9.71 -36.30
N MET A 7 31.62 10.55 -37.17
CA MET A 7 30.30 11.14 -36.98
C MET A 7 29.18 10.09 -36.88
N ILE A 8 29.17 9.09 -37.78
CA ILE A 8 28.19 7.99 -37.74
C ILE A 8 28.31 7.20 -36.43
N PHE A 9 29.54 6.90 -36.00
CA PHE A 9 29.78 6.18 -34.76
C PHE A 9 29.30 6.97 -33.53
N SER A 10 29.57 8.28 -33.48
CA SER A 10 29.10 9.15 -32.40
C SER A 10 27.58 9.25 -32.35
N ILE A 11 26.89 9.32 -33.49
CA ILE A 11 25.42 9.33 -33.56
C ILE A 11 24.86 7.99 -33.07
N ALA A 12 25.44 6.86 -33.50
CA ALA A 12 25.00 5.54 -33.05
C ALA A 12 25.18 5.37 -31.54
N LEU A 13 26.31 5.81 -30.98
CA LEU A 13 26.56 5.80 -29.54
C LEU A 13 25.55 6.67 -28.78
N PHE A 14 25.23 7.85 -29.31
CA PHE A 14 24.23 8.75 -28.73
C PHE A 14 22.84 8.11 -28.70
N ILE A 15 22.41 7.48 -29.80
CA ILE A 15 21.11 6.79 -29.88
C ILE A 15 21.04 5.65 -28.86
N ILE A 16 22.07 4.81 -28.78
CA ILE A 16 22.13 3.71 -27.81
C ILE A 16 22.03 4.26 -26.37
N THR A 17 22.80 5.28 -26.06
CA THR A 17 22.81 5.90 -24.72
C THR A 17 21.46 6.53 -24.39
N PHE A 18 20.83 7.19 -25.36
CA PHE A 18 19.49 7.77 -25.21
C PHE A 18 18.43 6.69 -24.99
N CYS A 19 18.44 5.60 -25.76
CA CYS A 19 17.54 4.46 -25.58
C CYS A 19 17.69 3.82 -24.19
N LEU A 20 18.93 3.65 -23.72
CA LEU A 20 19.20 3.13 -22.37
C LEU A 20 18.67 4.07 -21.29
N TYR A 21 18.86 5.38 -21.44
CA TYR A 21 18.33 6.38 -20.49
C TYR A 21 16.80 6.36 -20.43
N VAL A 22 16.15 6.38 -21.58
CA VAL A 22 14.68 6.32 -21.68
C VAL A 22 14.14 5.01 -21.09
N SER A 23 14.80 3.88 -21.40
CA SER A 23 14.43 2.58 -20.83
C SER A 23 14.57 2.56 -19.31
N GLN A 24 15.63 3.15 -18.76
CA GLN A 24 15.81 3.24 -17.31
C GLN A 24 14.78 4.16 -16.65
N TYR A 25 14.44 5.26 -17.29
CA TYR A 25 13.42 6.19 -16.81
C TYR A 25 12.06 5.49 -16.65
N PHE A 26 11.60 4.79 -17.71
CA PHE A 26 10.34 4.04 -17.66
C PHE A 26 10.40 2.83 -16.71
N TYR A 27 11.53 2.11 -16.67
CA TYR A 27 11.68 0.96 -15.77
C TYR A 27 11.65 1.37 -14.29
N LYS A 28 12.23 2.54 -13.95
CA LYS A 28 12.22 3.08 -12.59
C LYS A 28 10.80 3.43 -12.14
N GLU A 29 10.01 4.08 -12.99
CA GLU A 29 8.61 4.37 -12.65
C GLU A 29 7.77 3.10 -12.45
N TRP A 30 8.01 2.07 -13.27
CA TRP A 30 7.27 0.81 -13.20
C TRP A 30 7.64 -0.03 -11.96
N LYS A 31 8.93 -0.15 -11.62
CA LYS A 31 9.35 -0.93 -10.44
C LYS A 31 8.94 -0.28 -9.11
N GLU A 32 8.74 1.03 -9.09
CA GLU A 32 8.26 1.73 -7.90
C GLU A 32 6.72 1.78 -7.76
N SER A 33 5.94 1.20 -8.68
CA SER A 33 4.47 1.11 -8.55
C SER A 33 4.01 -0.09 -7.72
N ASP A 34 4.86 -1.12 -7.66
CA ASP A 34 4.52 -2.38 -7.03
C ASP A 34 5.06 -2.41 -5.61
N PHE A 35 4.19 -2.75 -4.66
CA PHE A 35 4.61 -2.93 -3.28
C PHE A 35 3.80 -4.03 -2.61
N SER A 36 4.47 -4.81 -1.78
CA SER A 36 3.84 -5.67 -0.80
C SER A 36 4.33 -5.27 0.58
N CYS A 37 3.43 -5.21 1.53
CA CYS A 37 3.70 -4.89 2.91
C CYS A 37 2.91 -5.86 3.78
N ARG A 38 3.57 -6.44 4.77
CA ARG A 38 2.92 -7.17 5.86
C ARG A 38 3.45 -6.65 7.18
N ALA A 39 2.55 -6.40 8.11
CA ALA A 39 2.92 -5.87 9.42
C ALA A 39 1.89 -6.26 10.49
N PRO A 40 2.31 -6.34 11.76
CA PRO A 40 1.37 -6.42 12.87
C PRO A 40 0.54 -5.13 12.95
N PHE A 41 -0.72 -5.26 13.34
CA PHE A 41 -1.63 -4.13 13.55
C PHE A 41 -2.44 -4.38 14.82
N ASN A 42 -2.30 -3.46 15.77
CA ASN A 42 -2.96 -3.52 17.07
C ASN A 42 -3.59 -2.17 17.37
N ILE A 43 -4.84 -2.19 17.82
CA ILE A 43 -5.57 -1.00 18.27
C ILE A 43 -6.44 -1.41 19.47
N SER A 44 -6.44 -0.60 20.53
CA SER A 44 -7.08 -0.97 21.80
C SER A 44 -7.76 0.22 22.48
N PRO A 45 -8.92 0.69 21.98
CA PRO A 45 -9.69 1.76 22.62
C PRO A 45 -10.64 1.20 23.69
N ASN A 46 -10.73 1.87 24.85
CA ASN A 46 -11.80 1.68 25.85
C ASN A 46 -12.16 0.20 26.14
N ASP A 47 -11.18 -0.59 26.59
CA ASP A 47 -11.29 -2.03 26.94
C ASP A 47 -11.65 -3.00 25.79
N GLN A 48 -11.84 -2.48 24.57
CA GLN A 48 -11.92 -3.26 23.34
C GLN A 48 -10.56 -3.32 22.67
N TYR A 49 -10.36 -4.34 21.85
CA TYR A 49 -9.17 -4.38 21.02
C TYR A 49 -9.40 -5.10 19.70
N TYR A 50 -8.58 -4.72 18.73
CA TYR A 50 -8.27 -5.53 17.56
C TYR A 50 -6.76 -5.81 17.56
N ILE A 51 -6.39 -7.09 17.48
CA ILE A 51 -5.00 -7.55 17.41
C ILE A 51 -4.87 -8.47 16.21
N GLY A 52 -3.95 -8.16 15.30
CA GLY A 52 -3.78 -8.96 14.10
C GLY A 52 -2.64 -8.50 13.21
N SER A 53 -2.80 -8.79 11.93
CA SER A 53 -1.88 -8.36 10.89
C SER A 53 -2.63 -7.66 9.76
N ILE A 54 -1.94 -6.71 9.13
CA ILE A 54 -2.36 -6.06 7.91
C ILE A 54 -1.40 -6.47 6.78
N GLN A 55 -1.96 -6.74 5.62
CA GLN A 55 -1.25 -6.96 4.38
C GLN A 55 -1.76 -5.98 3.33
N LEU A 56 -0.86 -5.22 2.73
CA LEU A 56 -1.15 -4.29 1.65
C LEU A 56 -0.34 -4.71 0.42
N VAL A 57 -1.03 -4.95 -0.68
CA VAL A 57 -0.40 -5.31 -1.96
C VAL A 57 -0.85 -4.31 -3.01
N SER A 58 0.08 -3.86 -3.84
CA SER A 58 -0.12 -3.03 -5.02
C SER A 58 0.67 -3.62 -6.17
N ALA A 59 0.03 -3.79 -7.30
CA ALA A 59 0.63 -4.18 -8.57
C ALA A 59 -0.09 -3.45 -9.71
N ASN A 60 0.66 -2.73 -10.56
CA ASN A 60 0.12 -2.07 -11.75
C ASN A 60 -1.11 -1.15 -11.48
N GLY A 61 -1.06 -0.36 -10.40
CA GLY A 61 -2.14 0.57 -10.04
C GLY A 61 -3.42 -0.10 -9.49
N LYS A 62 -3.39 -1.41 -9.26
CA LYS A 62 -4.42 -2.16 -8.52
C LYS A 62 -3.82 -2.72 -7.25
N GLY A 63 -4.64 -3.04 -6.28
CA GLY A 63 -4.15 -3.57 -5.02
C GLY A 63 -5.22 -4.20 -4.15
N ALA A 64 -4.78 -4.71 -3.01
CA ALA A 64 -5.65 -5.24 -1.99
C ALA A 64 -5.12 -4.90 -0.59
N ALA A 65 -6.02 -4.59 0.33
CA ALA A 65 -5.75 -4.52 1.75
C ALA A 65 -6.46 -5.67 2.46
N THR A 66 -5.70 -6.54 3.11
CA THR A 66 -6.24 -7.64 3.92
C THR A 66 -5.86 -7.43 5.37
N MET A 67 -6.82 -7.57 6.28
CA MET A 67 -6.53 -7.76 7.69
C MET A 67 -7.02 -9.12 8.15
N LEU A 68 -6.27 -9.71 9.06
CA LEU A 68 -6.66 -10.90 9.78
C LEU A 68 -6.29 -10.74 11.25
N GLY A 69 -7.23 -10.95 12.16
CA GLY A 69 -7.00 -10.74 13.57
C GLY A 69 -8.15 -11.19 14.47
N VAL A 70 -8.03 -10.84 15.74
CA VAL A 70 -9.01 -11.09 16.79
C VAL A 70 -9.56 -9.74 17.24
N TYR A 71 -10.87 -9.58 17.18
CA TYR A 71 -11.61 -8.49 17.81
C TYR A 71 -12.17 -8.95 19.16
N ARG A 72 -12.04 -8.12 20.19
CA ARG A 72 -12.70 -8.31 21.49
C ARG A 72 -13.66 -7.16 21.75
N ASP A 73 -14.93 -7.50 22.00
CA ASP A 73 -15.96 -6.53 22.36
C ASP A 73 -15.90 -6.13 23.86
N LYS A 74 -16.75 -5.19 24.26
CA LYS A 74 -16.84 -4.72 25.66
C LYS A 74 -17.31 -5.80 26.63
N LEU A 75 -18.08 -6.77 26.14
CA LEU A 75 -18.58 -7.89 26.93
C LEU A 75 -17.51 -8.98 27.11
N GLY A 76 -16.38 -8.84 26.43
CA GLY A 76 -15.25 -9.74 26.47
C GLY A 76 -15.32 -10.89 25.46
N ASN A 77 -16.33 -10.92 24.58
CA ASN A 77 -16.42 -11.92 23.53
C ASN A 77 -15.34 -11.66 22.50
N LYS A 78 -14.68 -12.74 22.07
CA LYS A 78 -13.63 -12.69 21.05
C LYS A 78 -14.16 -13.26 19.75
N LYS A 79 -13.96 -12.53 18.66
CA LYS A 79 -14.32 -12.94 17.30
C LYS A 79 -13.10 -12.87 16.41
N LEU A 80 -12.88 -13.91 15.61
CA LEU A 80 -11.92 -13.85 14.51
C LEU A 80 -12.52 -12.98 13.42
N VAL A 81 -11.76 -12.00 12.95
CA VAL A 81 -12.21 -11.06 11.94
C VAL A 81 -11.23 -11.06 10.78
N ARG A 82 -11.80 -11.19 9.59
CA ARG A 82 -11.11 -11.01 8.32
C ARG A 82 -11.72 -9.83 7.59
N ILE A 83 -10.87 -8.92 7.14
CA ILE A 83 -11.28 -7.78 6.33
C ILE A 83 -10.51 -7.83 5.03
N TYR A 84 -11.20 -7.69 3.91
CA TYR A 84 -10.61 -7.64 2.58
C TYR A 84 -11.15 -6.43 1.83
N ASN A 85 -10.25 -5.61 1.30
CA ASN A 85 -10.59 -4.51 0.42
C ASN A 85 -9.84 -4.64 -0.90
N GLU A 86 -10.57 -4.51 -1.99
CA GLU A 86 -10.01 -4.33 -3.33
C GLU A 86 -9.78 -2.84 -3.59
N LEU A 87 -8.61 -2.49 -4.10
CA LEU A 87 -8.14 -1.11 -4.23
C LEU A 87 -7.73 -0.78 -5.67
N ALA A 88 -8.07 0.43 -6.12
CA ALA A 88 -7.34 1.11 -7.19
C ALA A 88 -6.37 2.11 -6.55
N ILE A 89 -5.12 2.11 -7.01
CA ILE A 89 -4.02 2.86 -6.39
C ILE A 89 -3.43 3.82 -7.43
N LYS A 90 -3.39 5.11 -7.10
CA LYS A 90 -2.64 6.11 -7.86
C LYS A 90 -1.50 6.65 -7.00
N LYS A 91 -0.34 6.84 -7.60
CA LYS A 91 0.86 7.35 -6.92
C LYS A 91 1.21 8.74 -7.45
N ASN A 92 1.61 9.63 -6.54
CA ASN A 92 2.25 10.90 -6.86
C ASN A 92 3.42 11.13 -5.88
N GLY A 93 4.63 10.77 -6.28
CA GLY A 93 5.79 10.75 -5.39
C GLY A 93 5.58 9.78 -4.21
N ASN A 94 5.63 10.29 -2.98
CA ASN A 94 5.40 9.50 -1.75
C ASN A 94 3.93 9.44 -1.33
N LEU A 95 3.02 10.07 -2.09
CA LEU A 95 1.58 10.05 -1.84
C LEU A 95 0.93 8.92 -2.63
N TYR A 96 0.16 8.10 -1.92
CA TYR A 96 -0.59 6.99 -2.47
C TYR A 96 -2.07 7.19 -2.21
N PHE A 97 -2.84 7.31 -3.29
CA PHE A 97 -4.28 7.47 -3.28
C PHE A 97 -4.92 6.10 -3.43
N PHE A 98 -5.49 5.58 -2.35
CA PHE A 98 -6.20 4.30 -2.34
C PHE A 98 -7.69 4.56 -2.52
N GLN A 99 -8.23 4.13 -3.65
CA GLN A 99 -9.66 4.14 -3.92
C GLN A 99 -10.21 2.75 -3.62
N PHE A 100 -11.14 2.66 -2.67
CA PHE A 100 -11.78 1.41 -2.28
C PHE A 100 -12.84 1.04 -3.32
N LEU A 101 -12.63 -0.08 -4.01
CA LEU A 101 -13.51 -0.62 -5.05
C LEU A 101 -14.55 -1.57 -4.44
N LYS A 102 -14.10 -2.49 -3.60
CA LYS A 102 -14.93 -3.50 -2.94
C LYS A 102 -14.42 -3.75 -1.53
N SER A 103 -15.32 -4.04 -0.59
CA SER A 103 -15.00 -4.41 0.79
C SER A 103 -15.77 -5.67 1.19
N SER A 104 -15.12 -6.54 1.97
CA SER A 104 -15.71 -7.75 2.54
C SER A 104 -15.23 -7.93 3.96
N ILE A 105 -16.14 -8.23 4.89
CA ILE A 105 -15.83 -8.52 6.29
C ILE A 105 -16.47 -9.83 6.69
N GLU A 106 -15.70 -10.67 7.38
CA GLU A 106 -16.15 -11.94 7.93
C GLU A 106 -15.77 -12.04 9.41
N PRO A 107 -16.70 -12.39 10.32
CA PRO A 107 -18.14 -12.56 10.07
C PRO A 107 -18.86 -11.22 9.86
N GLN A 108 -19.94 -11.22 9.07
CA GLN A 108 -20.69 -10.00 8.74
C GLN A 108 -21.31 -9.32 9.96
N GLU A 109 -21.69 -10.07 10.99
CA GLU A 109 -22.28 -9.58 12.25
C GLU A 109 -21.39 -8.55 12.97
N VAL A 110 -20.08 -8.52 12.68
CA VAL A 110 -19.15 -7.58 13.29
C VAL A 110 -19.31 -6.17 12.69
N LEU A 111 -19.92 -6.04 11.50
CA LEU A 111 -20.30 -4.74 10.93
C LEU A 111 -21.40 -4.04 11.72
N ASP A 112 -22.26 -4.80 12.39
CA ASP A 112 -23.35 -4.25 13.18
C ASP A 112 -22.86 -3.65 14.52
N ASP A 113 -21.60 -3.91 14.88
CA ASP A 113 -20.96 -3.32 16.06
C ASP A 113 -20.40 -1.92 15.72
N PRO A 114 -21.00 -0.83 16.25
CA PRO A 114 -20.56 0.53 15.97
C PRO A 114 -19.16 0.82 16.54
N ASP A 115 -18.76 0.15 17.64
CA ASP A 115 -17.44 0.35 18.22
C ASP A 115 -16.36 -0.27 17.32
N PHE A 116 -16.63 -1.46 16.76
CA PHE A 116 -15.73 -2.09 15.79
C PHE A 116 -15.52 -1.21 14.56
N THR A 117 -16.62 -0.73 13.97
CA THR A 117 -16.54 0.11 12.77
C THR A 117 -15.84 1.44 13.05
N GLN A 118 -16.10 2.07 14.19
CA GLN A 118 -15.41 3.30 14.61
C GLN A 118 -13.92 3.07 14.86
N MET A 119 -13.53 1.95 15.47
CA MET A 119 -12.13 1.61 15.75
C MET A 119 -11.29 1.49 14.48
N LEU A 120 -11.86 0.91 13.42
CA LEU A 120 -11.14 0.66 12.17
C LEU A 120 -11.31 1.78 11.13
N MET A 121 -12.17 2.77 11.37
CA MET A 121 -12.13 4.05 10.66
C MET A 121 -11.01 4.92 11.26
N PRO A 122 -10.16 5.58 10.46
CA PRO A 122 -10.20 5.78 9.01
C PRO A 122 -9.42 4.73 8.20
N TYR A 123 -8.88 3.70 8.85
CA TYR A 123 -7.87 2.84 8.27
C TYR A 123 -8.41 1.99 7.12
N ILE A 124 -9.60 1.40 7.29
CA ILE A 124 -9.96 0.21 6.47
C ILE A 124 -11.43 0.17 6.04
N LEU A 125 -12.29 1.00 6.64
CA LEU A 125 -13.74 0.94 6.40
C LEU A 125 -14.28 2.23 5.82
N LYS A 126 -14.23 2.34 4.50
CA LYS A 126 -14.99 3.34 3.77
C LYS A 126 -15.41 2.72 2.44
N GLY A 127 -16.68 2.31 2.37
CA GLY A 127 -17.32 1.70 1.20
C GLY A 127 -17.28 2.55 -0.07
N GLU A 128 -17.99 2.06 -1.09
CA GLU A 128 -17.85 2.45 -2.51
C GLU A 128 -17.59 3.95 -2.73
N LYS A 129 -16.52 4.24 -3.51
CA LYS A 129 -16.07 5.57 -3.98
C LYS A 129 -15.33 6.45 -2.98
N ARG A 130 -14.99 5.96 -1.78
CA ARG A 130 -14.16 6.73 -0.85
C ARG A 130 -12.67 6.51 -1.14
N GLN A 131 -11.89 7.56 -0.90
CA GLN A 131 -10.45 7.58 -1.10
C GLN A 131 -9.75 7.80 0.24
N ALA A 132 -8.65 7.08 0.47
CA ALA A 132 -7.71 7.35 1.54
C ALA A 132 -6.36 7.73 0.93
N ILE A 133 -5.72 8.73 1.52
CA ILE A 133 -4.40 9.19 1.09
C ILE A 133 -3.39 8.75 2.14
N TYR A 134 -2.45 7.92 1.72
CA TYR A 134 -1.36 7.45 2.55
C TYR A 134 -0.05 8.08 2.09
N HIS A 135 0.79 8.43 3.05
CA HIS A 135 2.19 8.69 2.81
C HIS A 135 2.95 7.39 2.98
N ILE A 136 3.63 6.93 1.92
CA ILE A 136 4.48 5.75 1.97
C ILE A 136 5.92 6.16 1.72
N TYR A 137 6.74 6.12 2.76
CA TYR A 137 8.17 6.42 2.69
C TYR A 137 8.97 5.12 2.68
N THR A 138 9.85 4.97 1.69
CA THR A 138 10.80 3.85 1.65
C THR A 138 12.13 4.31 2.25
N GLN A 139 12.59 3.65 3.31
CA GLN A 139 13.89 3.89 3.91
C GLN A 139 15.02 3.30 3.06
N PRO A 140 16.27 3.75 3.25
CA PRO A 140 17.44 3.15 2.57
C PRO A 140 17.59 1.64 2.78
N SER A 141 17.14 1.12 3.92
CA SER A 141 17.10 -0.32 4.22
C SER A 141 16.06 -1.10 3.37
N GLY A 142 15.17 -0.39 2.68
CA GLY A 142 14.03 -0.96 1.96
C GLY A 142 12.77 -1.14 2.81
N ASN A 143 12.83 -0.83 4.12
CA ASN A 143 11.64 -0.79 4.98
C ASN A 143 10.69 0.32 4.52
N LYS A 144 9.38 0.10 4.68
CA LYS A 144 8.36 1.08 4.29
C LYS A 144 7.56 1.55 5.48
N PHE A 145 7.36 2.86 5.58
CA PHE A 145 6.52 3.50 6.58
C PHE A 145 5.25 3.98 5.90
N ILE A 146 4.11 3.50 6.35
CA ILE A 146 2.79 3.90 5.85
C ILE A 146 2.14 4.74 6.94
N GLY A 147 1.80 5.99 6.60
CA GLY A 147 1.12 6.91 7.50
C GLY A 147 -0.07 7.60 6.83
N ILE A 148 -1.00 8.09 7.66
CA ILE A 148 -2.04 9.04 7.23
C ILE A 148 -1.64 10.38 7.85
N GLY A 149 -1.37 11.39 7.01
CA GLY A 149 -0.79 12.65 7.46
C GLY A 149 0.57 12.46 8.14
N LYS A 150 0.69 12.87 9.41
CA LYS A 150 1.93 12.77 10.21
C LYS A 150 1.99 11.54 11.13
N ILE A 151 0.97 10.68 11.13
CA ILE A 151 0.85 9.56 12.06
C ILE A 151 1.29 8.28 11.34
N PRO A 152 2.37 7.60 11.79
CA PRO A 152 2.75 6.29 11.25
C PRO A 152 1.76 5.24 11.75
N ILE A 153 1.27 4.42 10.83
CA ILE A 153 0.21 3.43 11.10
C ILE A 153 0.79 2.03 10.95
N VAL A 154 1.67 1.84 9.96
CA VAL A 154 2.22 0.54 9.62
C VAL A 154 3.69 0.68 9.25
N ILE A 155 4.53 -0.18 9.83
CA ILE A 155 5.94 -0.33 9.44
C ILE A 155 6.09 -1.69 8.79
N CYS A 156 6.41 -1.70 7.50
CA CYS A 156 6.63 -2.89 6.71
C CYS A 156 8.12 -3.17 6.68
N GLN A 157 8.53 -4.31 7.24
CA GLN A 157 9.90 -4.78 7.05
C GLN A 157 10.03 -5.38 5.65
N ARG A 158 11.18 -5.12 5.03
CA ARG A 158 11.54 -5.77 3.78
C ARG A 158 11.62 -7.29 4.04
N THR A 159 10.77 -8.04 3.36
CA THR A 159 10.84 -9.50 3.31
C THR A 159 11.63 -9.81 2.05
N ASP A 160 12.93 -10.08 2.23
CA ASP A 160 13.82 -10.53 1.15
C ASP A 160 13.43 -11.92 0.65
#